data_AF-A0A4W6E8W5-F1
#
_entry.id   AF-A0A4W6E8W5-F1
#
_cell.length_a   1.000
_cell.length_b   1.000
_cell.length_c   1.000
_cell.angle_alpha   90.00
_cell.angle_beta   90.00
_cell.angle_gamma   90.00
#
_symmetry.space_group_name_H-M   'P 1'
#
loop_
_entity.id
_entity.type
_entity.pdbx_description
1 polymer ?
#
loop_
_entity_poly.entity_id
_entity_poly.type
_entity_poly.pdbx_seq_one_letter_code
_entity_poly.pdbx_strand_id
1 'polypeptide(L)'
;MVHCWCASYPNLTLCSWPEPALSPPTHYIATYRQCHLTPPNSSSLALNSSSSEPLWHCHLPNLKLLTDYIINVTAVHSGGSKIILSLSLFRCTVKPDPPVDVRVSPHNIRNLLVEWSPPPTWANLDIFPLKYQIMYQWENRGTPKFVSLGPFENTRVELRGLTPGKVYQFQVCAKELLGLGECSNWSSPVNITIPRRKP
;
A
#
# COMPACT_ATOMS: atom_id res chain seq x y z
N MET A 1 -14.78 8.88 -6.29
CA MET A 1 -14.44 7.83 -7.28
C MET A 1 -14.19 6.54 -6.51
N VAL A 2 -14.49 5.37 -7.08
CA VAL A 2 -14.21 4.08 -6.43
C VAL A 2 -12.75 3.70 -6.67
N HIS A 3 -12.01 3.37 -5.61
CA HIS A 3 -10.63 2.91 -5.68
C HIS A 3 -10.55 1.46 -5.23
N CYS A 4 -10.00 0.58 -6.06
CA CYS A 4 -9.88 -0.86 -5.76
C CYS A 4 -8.45 -1.34 -5.97
N TRP A 5 -7.95 -2.18 -5.06
CA TRP A 5 -6.64 -2.81 -5.17
C TRP A 5 -6.61 -4.21 -4.56
N CYS A 6 -5.74 -5.07 -5.09
CA CYS A 6 -5.48 -6.40 -4.55
C CYS A 6 -4.57 -6.27 -3.30
N ALA A 7 -5.19 -6.10 -2.12
CA ALA A 7 -4.52 -5.86 -0.84
C ALA A 7 -3.85 -7.11 -0.26
N SER A 8 -4.42 -8.29 -0.49
CA SER A 8 -3.91 -9.57 0.00
C SER A 8 -4.17 -10.67 -1.03
N TYR A 9 -3.48 -10.61 -2.16
CA TYR A 9 -3.71 -11.55 -3.27
C TYR A 9 -3.34 -13.00 -2.87
N PRO A 10 -4.12 -14.03 -3.28
CA PRO A 10 -5.35 -14.00 -4.08
C PRO A 10 -6.65 -13.86 -3.25
N ASN A 11 -6.54 -13.68 -1.94
CA ASN A 11 -7.66 -13.80 -1.01
C ASN A 11 -8.55 -12.55 -0.99
N LEU A 12 -7.96 -11.36 -1.09
CA LEU A 12 -8.66 -10.10 -0.82
C LEU A 12 -8.37 -9.01 -1.85
N THR A 13 -9.43 -8.49 -2.46
CA THR A 13 -9.45 -7.18 -3.13
C THR A 13 -10.25 -6.21 -2.28
N LEU A 14 -9.64 -5.07 -1.96
CA LEU A 14 -10.25 -4.01 -1.17
C LEU A 14 -10.70 -2.90 -2.11
N CYS A 15 -11.94 -2.45 -1.96
CA CYS A 15 -12.50 -1.32 -2.68
C CYS A 15 -13.02 -0.26 -1.71
N SER A 16 -12.79 1.02 -2.01
CA SER A 16 -13.27 2.14 -1.20
C SER A 16 -13.86 3.28 -2.03
N TRP A 17 -14.82 4.01 -1.44
CA TRP A 17 -15.45 5.19 -2.05
C TRP A 17 -15.91 6.21 -1.00
N PRO A 18 -15.98 7.51 -1.35
CA PRO A 18 -16.46 8.55 -0.44
C PRO A 18 -17.96 8.44 -0.17
N GLU A 19 -18.37 8.85 1.03
CA GLU A 19 -19.78 8.94 1.41
C GLU A 19 -20.51 10.08 0.64
N PRO A 20 -21.75 9.86 0.16
CA PRO A 20 -22.53 10.92 -0.47
C PRO A 20 -22.92 12.02 0.53
N ALA A 21 -22.76 13.28 0.15
CA ALA A 21 -23.06 14.44 1.01
C ALA A 21 -24.56 14.67 1.29
N LEU A 22 -25.46 14.06 0.52
CA LEU A 22 -26.91 14.30 0.59
C LEU A 22 -27.63 13.01 1.01
N SER A 23 -27.92 12.93 2.31
CA SER A 23 -28.55 11.84 3.06
C SER A 23 -27.73 10.53 3.16
N PRO A 24 -27.36 10.11 4.39
CA PRO A 24 -26.59 8.89 4.57
C PRO A 24 -27.45 7.68 4.19
N PRO A 25 -26.97 6.81 3.28
CA PRO A 25 -27.66 5.57 2.98
C PRO A 25 -27.60 4.62 4.17
N THR A 26 -28.55 3.70 4.25
CA THR A 26 -28.59 2.66 5.29
C THR A 26 -27.53 1.58 5.07
N HIS A 27 -27.29 1.23 3.81
CA HIS A 27 -26.25 0.30 3.40
C HIS A 27 -25.93 0.50 1.92
N TYR A 28 -24.83 -0.11 1.47
CA TYR A 28 -24.39 -0.12 0.09
C TYR A 28 -24.39 -1.54 -0.46
N ILE A 29 -24.69 -1.66 -1.75
CA ILE A 29 -24.57 -2.91 -2.52
C ILE A 29 -23.48 -2.69 -3.56
N ALA A 30 -22.40 -3.46 -3.48
CA ALA A 30 -21.34 -3.49 -4.48
C ALA A 30 -21.45 -4.77 -5.30
N THR A 31 -21.57 -4.64 -6.63
CA THR A 31 -21.55 -5.76 -7.57
C THR A 31 -20.41 -5.58 -8.56
N TYR A 32 -19.79 -6.66 -9.00
CA TYR A 32 -18.69 -6.60 -9.96
C TYR A 32 -18.87 -7.64 -11.07
N ARG A 33 -18.35 -7.33 -12.26
CA ARG A 33 -18.29 -8.27 -13.38
C ARG A 33 -16.96 -8.13 -14.10
N GLN A 34 -16.43 -9.25 -14.59
CA GLN A 34 -15.24 -9.24 -15.43
C GLN A 34 -15.54 -8.50 -16.73
N CYS A 35 -14.63 -7.61 -17.14
CA CYS A 35 -14.73 -6.89 -18.40
C CYS A 35 -13.85 -7.56 -19.45
N HIS A 36 -14.43 -7.99 -20.57
CA HIS A 36 -13.69 -8.44 -21.74
C HIS A 36 -13.56 -7.26 -22.71
N LEU A 37 -12.62 -6.36 -22.43
CA LEU A 37 -12.27 -5.28 -23.37
C LEU A 37 -11.21 -5.80 -24.33
N THR A 38 -11.51 -5.81 -25.63
CA THR A 38 -10.48 -5.77 -26.68
C THR A 38 -9.76 -4.43 -26.57
N PRO A 39 -8.41 -4.38 -26.52
CA PRO A 39 -7.70 -3.18 -26.11
C PRO A 39 -7.86 -2.05 -27.13
N PRO A 40 -8.40 -0.88 -26.75
CA PRO A 40 -8.06 0.36 -27.40
C PRO A 40 -6.81 0.94 -26.73
N ASN A 41 -5.88 1.40 -27.54
CA ASN A 41 -4.69 2.12 -27.08
C ASN A 41 -5.14 3.40 -26.33
N SER A 42 -4.95 3.49 -25.00
CA SER A 42 -4.81 4.78 -24.31
C SER A 42 -4.46 4.64 -22.82
N SER A 43 -3.52 5.50 -22.43
CA SER A 43 -3.00 5.79 -21.09
C SER A 43 -4.07 6.30 -20.12
N SER A 44 -4.06 5.80 -18.88
CA SER A 44 -4.86 6.34 -17.77
C SER A 44 -4.02 7.12 -16.78
N LEU A 45 -4.45 8.34 -16.47
CA LEU A 45 -3.88 9.23 -15.47
C LEU A 45 -4.33 8.80 -14.06
N ALA A 46 -3.39 8.65 -13.13
CA ALA A 46 -3.68 8.51 -11.70
C ALA A 46 -3.82 9.91 -11.08
N LEU A 47 -4.95 10.17 -10.42
CA LEU A 47 -5.16 11.37 -9.60
C LEU A 47 -5.06 10.98 -8.12
N ASN A 48 -4.06 11.54 -7.46
CA ASN A 48 -3.95 11.56 -6.01
C ASN A 48 -4.94 12.58 -5.45
N SER A 49 -5.89 12.12 -4.65
CA SER A 49 -6.71 12.99 -3.80
C SER A 49 -6.48 12.61 -2.35
N SER A 50 -5.67 13.41 -1.65
CA SER A 50 -5.64 13.43 -0.18
C SER A 50 -6.75 14.36 0.32
N SER A 51 -7.95 13.82 0.52
CA SER A 51 -9.02 14.48 1.26
C SER A 51 -9.43 13.57 2.41
N SER A 52 -9.43 14.10 3.63
CA SER A 52 -9.80 13.43 4.86
C SER A 52 -11.32 13.26 4.99
N GLU A 53 -11.96 12.67 3.97
CA GLU A 53 -13.37 12.34 3.97
C GLU A 53 -13.57 10.89 4.47
N PRO A 54 -14.67 10.59 5.18
CA PRO A 54 -14.98 9.22 5.57
C PRO A 54 -15.19 8.34 4.33
N LEU A 55 -14.48 7.21 4.29
CA LEU A 55 -14.51 6.24 3.19
C LEU A 55 -15.23 4.97 3.63
N TRP A 56 -16.16 4.51 2.78
CA TRP A 56 -16.72 3.17 2.88
C TRP A 56 -15.80 2.15 2.24
N HIS A 57 -15.78 0.93 2.79
CA HIS A 57 -14.91 -0.15 2.32
C HIS A 57 -15.72 -1.42 2.08
N CYS A 58 -15.41 -2.16 1.01
CA CYS A 58 -15.93 -3.50 0.79
C CYS A 58 -14.86 -4.48 0.30
N HIS A 59 -15.11 -5.76 0.55
CA HIS A 59 -14.21 -6.85 0.19
C HIS A 59 -14.80 -7.61 -1.01
N LEU A 60 -14.03 -7.71 -2.10
CA LEU A 60 -14.38 -8.51 -3.26
C LEU A 60 -13.52 -9.77 -3.30
N PRO A 61 -14.10 -10.97 -3.17
CA PRO A 61 -13.34 -12.21 -3.20
C PRO A 61 -13.03 -12.66 -4.64
N ASN A 62 -11.95 -13.42 -4.81
CA ASN A 62 -11.63 -14.21 -6.02
C ASN A 62 -11.42 -13.41 -7.32
N LEU A 63 -10.93 -12.17 -7.23
CA LEU A 63 -10.53 -11.41 -8.42
C LEU A 63 -9.17 -11.89 -8.92
N LYS A 64 -9.06 -12.00 -10.25
CA LYS A 64 -7.83 -12.40 -10.93
C LYS A 64 -6.92 -11.19 -11.08
N LEU A 65 -5.62 -11.42 -10.86
CA LEU A 65 -4.64 -10.36 -11.00
C LEU A 65 -4.57 -9.85 -12.45
N LEU A 66 -4.28 -8.55 -12.61
CA LEU A 66 -4.15 -7.88 -13.90
C LEU A 66 -5.38 -7.99 -14.81
N THR A 67 -6.54 -8.35 -14.26
CA THR A 67 -7.80 -8.46 -14.98
C THR A 67 -8.63 -7.19 -14.74
N ASP A 68 -9.29 -6.73 -15.81
CA ASP A 68 -10.17 -5.56 -15.77
C ASP A 68 -11.58 -5.97 -15.32
N TYR A 69 -12.11 -5.21 -14.37
CA TYR A 69 -13.42 -5.42 -13.76
C TYR A 69 -14.23 -4.13 -13.79
N ILE A 70 -15.54 -4.27 -13.94
CA ILE A 70 -16.48 -3.17 -13.73
C ILE A 70 -17.12 -3.38 -12.36
N ILE A 71 -16.99 -2.38 -11.48
CA ILE A 71 -17.72 -2.32 -10.21
C ILE A 71 -18.89 -1.35 -10.31
N ASN A 72 -20.03 -1.78 -9.79
CA ASN A 72 -21.23 -0.97 -9.61
C ASN A 72 -21.54 -0.85 -8.11
N VAL A 73 -21.53 0.38 -7.62
CA VAL A 73 -21.88 0.73 -6.24
C VAL A 73 -23.25 1.38 -6.22
N THR A 74 -24.18 0.78 -5.48
CA THR A 74 -25.54 1.27 -5.28
C THR A 74 -25.77 1.58 -3.82
N ALA A 75 -26.21 2.81 -3.52
CA ALA A 75 -26.68 3.20 -2.19
C ALA A 75 -28.15 2.84 -2.01
N VAL A 76 -28.50 2.37 -0.81
CA VAL A 76 -29.88 2.05 -0.44
C VAL A 76 -30.29 2.91 0.76
N HIS A 77 -31.33 3.71 0.59
CA HIS A 77 -31.85 4.61 1.63
C HIS A 77 -33.00 3.98 2.42
N SER A 78 -33.35 4.57 3.56
CA SER A 78 -34.37 4.05 4.49
C SER A 78 -35.76 3.89 3.87
N GLY A 79 -36.09 4.68 2.84
CA GLY A 79 -37.32 4.55 2.06
C GLY A 79 -37.30 3.44 1.00
N GLY A 80 -36.25 2.62 0.94
CA GLY A 80 -36.08 1.56 -0.05
C GLY A 80 -35.64 2.04 -1.44
N SER A 81 -35.47 3.35 -1.63
CA SER A 81 -34.91 3.91 -2.85
C SER A 81 -33.46 3.48 -3.03
N LYS A 82 -33.10 3.21 -4.29
CA LYS A 82 -31.76 2.77 -4.69
C LYS A 82 -31.16 3.77 -5.66
N ILE A 83 -29.95 4.24 -5.37
CA ILE A 83 -29.24 5.20 -6.21
C ILE A 83 -27.91 4.58 -6.63
N ILE A 84 -27.67 4.48 -7.93
CA ILE A 84 -26.38 4.07 -8.47
C ILE A 84 -25.41 5.24 -8.26
N LEU A 85 -24.41 5.04 -7.41
CA LEU A 85 -23.43 6.06 -7.07
C LEU A 85 -22.25 6.07 -8.03
N SER A 86 -21.83 4.89 -8.47
CA SER A 86 -20.65 4.77 -9.31
C SER A 86 -20.66 3.51 -10.14
N LEU A 87 -20.25 3.67 -11.40
CA LEU A 87 -19.88 2.58 -12.30
C LEU A 87 -18.44 2.86 -12.73
N SER A 88 -17.49 2.03 -12.32
CA SER A 88 -16.07 2.28 -12.58
C SER A 88 -15.37 1.04 -13.10
N LEU A 89 -14.53 1.24 -14.11
CA LEU A 89 -13.55 0.26 -14.56
C LEU A 89 -12.35 0.31 -13.62
N PHE A 90 -11.91 -0.84 -13.13
CA PHE A 90 -10.66 -0.95 -12.38
C PHE A 90 -9.92 -2.21 -12.77
N ARG A 91 -8.61 -2.18 -12.61
CA ARG A 91 -7.74 -3.34 -12.81
C ARG A 91 -7.21 -3.79 -11.46
N CYS A 92 -7.31 -5.08 -11.15
CA CYS A 92 -6.72 -5.55 -9.89
C CYS A 92 -5.19 -5.55 -9.99
N THR A 93 -4.57 -4.55 -9.36
CA THR A 93 -3.13 -4.43 -9.18
C THR A 93 -2.77 -4.80 -7.76
N VAL A 94 -1.67 -5.54 -7.57
CA VAL A 94 -1.18 -5.86 -6.22
C VAL A 94 -0.72 -4.56 -5.56
N LYS A 95 -1.18 -4.34 -4.34
CA LYS A 95 -0.69 -3.28 -3.47
C LYS A 95 -0.80 -3.80 -2.03
N PRO A 96 0.28 -4.35 -1.45
CA PRO A 96 0.25 -4.89 -0.10
C PRO A 96 -0.02 -3.79 0.93
N ASP A 97 -0.38 -4.19 2.14
CA ASP A 97 -0.34 -3.28 3.29
C ASP A 97 1.12 -2.95 3.68
N PRO A 98 1.36 -1.87 4.44
CA PRO A 98 2.71 -1.53 4.90
C PRO A 98 3.31 -2.61 5.82
N PRO A 99 4.65 -2.81 5.80
CA PRO A 99 5.35 -3.58 6.81
C PRO A 99 5.07 -3.06 8.23
N VAL A 100 5.08 -3.98 9.18
CA VAL A 100 4.87 -3.67 10.62
C VAL A 100 6.15 -3.92 11.41
N ASP A 101 6.15 -3.54 12.69
CA ASP A 101 7.27 -3.75 13.62
C ASP A 101 8.63 -3.26 13.09
N VAL A 102 8.65 -2.10 12.44
CA VAL A 102 9.90 -1.51 11.95
C VAL A 102 10.77 -1.10 13.13
N ARG A 103 11.97 -1.67 13.22
CA ARG A 103 12.95 -1.44 14.27
C ARG A 103 14.27 -1.04 13.64
N VAL A 104 14.93 -0.06 14.25
CA VAL A 104 16.26 0.36 13.84
C VAL A 104 17.16 0.31 15.05
N SER A 105 18.30 -0.36 14.93
CA SER A 105 19.28 -0.49 16.00
C SER A 105 20.69 -0.17 15.49
N PRO A 106 21.55 0.46 16.31
CA PRO A 106 22.93 0.69 15.92
C PRO A 106 23.71 -0.61 15.96
N HIS A 107 24.24 -1.04 14.81
CA HIS A 107 25.14 -2.18 14.74
C HIS A 107 26.58 -1.75 15.04
N ASN A 108 27.00 -0.59 14.52
CA ASN A 108 28.25 0.09 14.89
C ASN A 108 28.13 1.61 14.71
N ILE A 109 29.24 2.36 14.81
CA ILE A 109 29.23 3.84 14.72
C ILE A 109 28.87 4.40 13.33
N ARG A 110 28.79 3.57 12.28
CA ARG A 110 28.43 3.99 10.90
C ARG A 110 27.37 3.09 10.24
N ASN A 111 26.92 2.05 10.94
CA ASN A 111 26.03 1.04 10.42
C ASN A 111 24.80 0.90 11.31
N LEU A 112 23.64 0.84 10.68
CA LEU A 112 22.36 0.57 11.33
C LEU A 112 21.80 -0.74 10.81
N LEU A 113 21.27 -1.55 11.72
CA LEU A 113 20.45 -2.70 11.39
C LEU A 113 19.00 -2.25 11.39
N VAL A 114 18.34 -2.39 10.24
CA VAL A 114 16.90 -2.12 10.07
C VAL A 114 16.20 -3.46 9.93
N GLU A 115 15.18 -3.70 10.74
CA GLU A 115 14.38 -4.93 10.77
C GLU A 115 12.89 -4.58 10.72
N TRP A 116 12.07 -5.45 10.15
CA TRP A 116 10.61 -5.31 10.11
C TRP A 116 9.94 -6.68 10.09
N SER A 117 8.61 -6.68 10.09
CA SER A 117 7.78 -7.85 9.84
C SER A 117 6.97 -7.62 8.56
N PRO A 118 6.66 -8.68 7.78
CA PRO A 118 5.73 -8.59 6.67
C PRO A 118 4.35 -8.09 7.13
N PRO A 119 3.53 -7.54 6.22
CA PRO A 119 2.17 -7.15 6.56
C PRO A 119 1.38 -8.39 7.02
N PRO A 120 0.74 -8.40 8.20
CA PRO A 120 0.02 -9.58 8.70
C PRO A 120 -1.15 -10.01 7.80
N THR A 121 -1.67 -9.10 6.99
CA THR A 121 -2.71 -9.37 6.00
C THR A 121 -2.18 -10.17 4.79
N TRP A 122 -0.86 -10.19 4.56
CA TRP A 122 -0.24 -10.89 3.44
C TRP A 122 0.17 -12.33 3.82
N ALA A 123 -0.82 -13.22 3.88
CA ALA A 123 -0.63 -14.57 4.42
C ALA A 123 0.16 -15.54 3.50
N ASN A 124 0.20 -15.32 2.18
CA ASN A 124 0.74 -16.27 1.21
C ASN A 124 2.16 -15.91 0.74
N LEU A 125 3.11 -15.73 1.67
CA LEU A 125 4.49 -15.35 1.33
C LEU A 125 5.20 -16.41 0.47
N ASP A 126 4.93 -17.70 0.69
CA ASP A 126 5.56 -18.80 -0.08
C ASP A 126 5.17 -18.79 -1.57
N ILE A 127 3.96 -18.30 -1.89
CA ILE A 127 3.41 -18.29 -3.26
C ILE A 127 3.56 -16.91 -3.89
N PHE A 128 3.39 -15.85 -3.11
CA PHE A 128 3.54 -14.46 -3.52
C PHE A 128 4.53 -13.75 -2.60
N PRO A 129 5.82 -14.03 -2.77
CA PRO A 129 6.86 -13.41 -1.94
C PRO A 129 6.87 -11.90 -2.12
N LEU A 130 7.24 -11.22 -1.05
CA LEU A 130 7.40 -9.77 -1.02
C LEU A 130 8.88 -9.40 -1.09
N LYS A 131 9.15 -8.28 -1.77
CA LYS A 131 10.38 -7.53 -1.64
C LYS A 131 10.10 -6.20 -0.94
N TYR A 132 11.15 -5.59 -0.42
CA TYR A 132 11.02 -4.37 0.37
C TYR A 132 11.90 -3.25 -0.17
N GLN A 133 11.39 -2.03 -0.06
CA GLN A 133 12.14 -0.82 -0.32
C GLN A 133 12.17 0.02 0.94
N ILE A 134 13.34 0.55 1.26
CA ILE A 134 13.58 1.39 2.42
C ILE A 134 13.80 2.81 1.94
N MET A 135 13.10 3.75 2.56
CA MET A 135 13.35 5.17 2.43
C MET A 135 13.97 5.67 3.72
N TYR A 136 15.04 6.44 3.61
CA TYR A 136 15.62 7.12 4.77
C TYR A 136 16.12 8.51 4.44
N GLN A 137 15.98 9.41 5.40
CA GLN A 137 16.39 10.80 5.26
C GLN A 137 17.08 11.29 6.53
N TRP A 138 18.08 12.15 6.33
CA TRP A 138 18.77 12.86 7.41
C TRP A 138 18.05 14.20 7.65
N GLU A 139 17.79 14.52 8.93
CA GLU A 139 17.37 15.87 9.36
C GLU A 139 16.03 16.37 8.80
N ASN A 140 15.01 15.50 8.58
CA ASN A 140 13.64 15.86 8.12
C ASN A 140 13.53 16.80 6.88
N ARG A 141 14.64 17.17 6.25
CA ARG A 141 14.80 18.13 5.16
C ARG A 141 15.83 17.67 4.12
N GLY A 142 16.62 16.65 4.42
CA GLY A 142 17.57 16.07 3.46
C GLY A 142 16.87 15.30 2.35
N THR A 143 17.55 15.15 1.20
CA THR A 143 17.05 14.33 0.09
C THR A 143 16.82 12.88 0.54
N PRO A 144 15.61 12.32 0.36
CA PRO A 144 15.33 10.93 0.67
C PRO A 144 16.23 10.00 -0.14
N LYS A 145 16.83 9.02 0.55
CA LYS A 145 17.60 7.94 -0.07
C LYS A 145 16.75 6.68 -0.10
N PHE A 146 16.85 5.92 -1.18
CA PHE A 146 16.11 4.69 -1.38
C PHE A 146 17.05 3.50 -1.51
N VAL A 147 16.74 2.44 -0.78
CA VAL A 147 17.44 1.15 -0.86
C VAL A 147 16.41 0.09 -1.21
N SER A 148 16.54 -0.48 -2.41
CA SER A 148 15.76 -1.66 -2.78
C SER A 148 16.51 -2.90 -2.34
N LEU A 149 15.86 -3.74 -1.56
CA LEU A 149 16.43 -5.03 -1.20
C LEU A 149 16.24 -5.99 -2.38
N GLY A 150 17.30 -6.74 -2.68
CA GLY A 150 17.32 -7.77 -3.72
C GLY A 150 16.26 -8.86 -3.50
N PRO A 151 16.20 -9.90 -4.35
CA PRO A 151 14.99 -10.69 -4.60
C PRO A 151 14.59 -11.68 -3.50
N PHE A 152 14.94 -11.42 -2.24
CA PHE A 152 14.70 -12.33 -1.12
C PHE A 152 13.83 -11.66 -0.06
N GLU A 153 13.02 -12.47 0.62
CA GLU A 153 12.10 -12.16 1.72
C GLU A 153 12.78 -11.60 2.98
N ASN A 154 14.06 -11.20 2.90
CA ASN A 154 14.81 -10.71 4.04
C ASN A 154 14.10 -9.49 4.62
N THR A 155 13.65 -9.65 5.86
CA THR A 155 13.01 -8.61 6.65
C THR A 155 14.02 -7.79 7.46
N ARG A 156 15.29 -7.83 7.05
CA ARG A 156 16.39 -7.10 7.69
C ARG A 156 17.45 -6.67 6.69
N VAL A 157 18.07 -5.53 6.96
CA VAL A 157 19.23 -5.05 6.21
C VAL A 157 20.19 -4.26 7.10
N GLU A 158 21.48 -4.38 6.82
CA GLU A 158 22.49 -3.49 7.36
C GLU A 158 22.72 -2.31 6.41
N LEU A 159 22.36 -1.11 6.84
CA LEU A 159 22.68 0.13 6.14
C LEU A 159 24.04 0.64 6.61
N ARG A 160 24.94 0.89 5.65
CA ARG A 160 26.32 1.30 5.90
C ARG A 160 26.60 2.73 5.45
N GLY A 161 27.67 3.32 5.98
CA GLY A 161 28.16 4.63 5.56
C GLY A 161 27.29 5.79 6.04
N LEU A 162 26.65 5.63 7.19
CA LEU A 162 25.85 6.68 7.81
C LEU A 162 26.70 7.59 8.71
N THR A 163 26.28 8.84 8.86
CA THR A 163 27.03 9.87 9.59
C THR A 163 26.76 9.78 11.10
N PRO A 164 27.79 9.57 11.94
CA PRO A 164 27.63 9.55 13.40
C PRO A 164 27.05 10.86 13.94
N GLY A 165 26.23 10.76 14.99
CA GLY A 165 25.67 11.93 15.67
C GLY A 165 24.54 12.65 14.93
N LYS A 166 24.04 12.07 13.82
CA LYS A 166 22.89 12.58 13.07
C LYS A 166 21.63 11.76 13.36
N VAL A 167 20.48 12.42 13.27
CA VAL A 167 19.15 11.80 13.36
C VAL A 167 18.69 11.41 11.97
N TYR A 168 18.31 10.14 11.81
CA TYR A 168 17.76 9.58 10.60
C TYR A 168 16.31 9.13 10.84
N GLN A 169 15.47 9.35 9.85
CA GLN A 169 14.11 8.82 9.80
C GLN A 169 14.06 7.69 8.76
N PHE A 170 13.51 6.54 9.12
CA PHE A 170 13.39 5.34 8.30
C PHE A 170 11.93 4.97 8.08
N GLN A 171 11.61 4.54 6.86
CA GLN A 171 10.34 3.93 6.50
C GLN A 171 10.57 2.78 5.53
N VAL A 172 9.70 1.79 5.57
CA VAL A 172 9.77 0.60 4.69
C VAL A 172 8.44 0.46 3.96
N CYS A 173 8.47 0.09 2.67
CA CYS A 173 7.29 -0.30 1.92
C CYS A 173 7.48 -1.72 1.35
N ALA A 174 6.38 -2.46 1.23
CA ALA A 174 6.33 -3.80 0.68
C ALA A 174 5.86 -3.77 -0.77
N LYS A 175 6.46 -4.58 -1.62
CA LYS A 175 6.05 -4.79 -3.02
C LYS A 175 6.08 -6.29 -3.32
N GLU A 176 5.20 -6.75 -4.20
CA GLU A 176 5.32 -8.09 -4.76
C GLU A 176 6.69 -8.28 -5.45
N LEU A 177 7.29 -9.46 -5.28
CA LEU A 177 8.67 -9.76 -5.68
C LEU A 177 8.94 -9.48 -7.17
N LEU A 178 8.04 -9.93 -8.05
CA LEU A 178 8.15 -9.71 -9.50
C LEU A 178 7.83 -8.25 -9.89
N GLY A 179 7.40 -7.43 -8.94
CA GLY A 179 7.09 -6.03 -9.14
C GLY A 179 5.72 -5.80 -9.78
N LEU A 180 4.82 -6.79 -9.71
CA LEU A 180 3.45 -6.66 -10.15
C LEU A 180 2.74 -5.63 -9.27
N GLY A 181 2.26 -4.54 -9.86
CA GLY A 181 1.58 -3.48 -9.13
C GLY A 181 2.51 -2.49 -8.40
N GLU A 182 2.03 -1.95 -7.29
CA GLU A 182 2.61 -0.81 -6.58
C GLU A 182 3.26 -1.21 -5.26
N CYS A 183 4.12 -0.34 -4.72
CA CYS A 183 4.49 -0.47 -3.31
C CYS A 183 3.27 -0.17 -2.43
N SER A 184 3.28 -0.76 -1.24
CA SER A 184 2.42 -0.36 -0.13
C SER A 184 2.61 1.13 0.18
N ASN A 185 1.73 1.68 1.03
CA ASN A 185 2.09 2.90 1.73
C ASN A 185 3.36 2.66 2.57
N TRP A 186 4.10 3.73 2.86
CA TRP A 186 5.25 3.66 3.75
C TRP A 186 4.79 3.29 5.17
N SER A 187 5.58 2.49 5.87
CA SER A 187 5.39 2.21 7.30
C SER A 187 5.40 3.49 8.13
N SER A 188 4.97 3.39 9.38
CA SER A 188 5.19 4.46 10.35
C SER A 188 6.69 4.81 10.42
N PRO A 189 7.05 6.11 10.48
CA PRO A 189 8.43 6.52 10.52
C PRO A 189 9.12 6.16 11.83
N VAL A 190 10.36 5.68 11.74
CA VAL A 190 11.21 5.38 12.89
C VAL A 190 12.41 6.32 12.90
N ASN A 191 12.58 7.05 13.99
CA ASN A 191 13.70 7.99 14.17
C ASN A 191 14.79 7.36 15.03
N ILE A 192 16.06 7.52 14.62
CA ILE A 192 17.21 7.07 15.41
C ILE A 192 18.39 8.02 15.25
N THR A 193 19.13 8.20 16.34
CA THR A 193 20.39 8.94 16.36
C THR A 193 21.55 7.97 16.38
N ILE A 194 22.47 8.10 15.42
CA ILE A 194 23.67 7.25 15.41
C ILE A 194 24.60 7.70 16.55
N PRO A 195 25.07 6.78 17.42
CA PRO A 195 25.97 7.14 18.51
C PRO A 195 27.23 7.83 17.98
N ARG A 196 27.65 8.89 18.68
CA ARG A 196 28.99 9.46 18.45
C ARG A 196 30.03 8.52 19.05
N ARG A 197 31.21 8.44 18.44
CA ARG A 197 32.38 7.83 19.09
C ARG A 197 32.62 8.61 20.39
N LYS A 198 32.64 7.92 21.55
CA LYS A 198 33.08 8.55 22.80
C LYS A 198 34.55 8.98 22.61
N PRO A 199 34.92 10.20 23.02
CA PRO A 199 36.30 10.67 22.92
C PRO A 199 37.25 9.79 23.71
#